data_AF-A0A838NTT9-F1
#
_entry.id   AF-A0A838NTT9-F1
#
_cell.length_a   1.000
_cell.length_b   1.000
_cell.length_c   1.000
_cell.angle_alpha   90.00
_cell.angle_beta   90.00
_cell.angle_gamma   90.00
#
_symmetry.space_group_name_H-M   'P 1'
#
loop_
_entity.id
_entity.type
_entity.pdbx_description
1 polymer ?
#
loop_
_entity_poly.entity_id
_entity_poly.type
_entity_poly.pdbx_seq_one_letter_code
_entity_poly.pdbx_strand_id
1 'polypeptide(L)'
;MKSSHERKPRRVAEPVQVYLDPPDRSRLERLAAQLGATKSDVLRRSLEALEQQLTDPAAHPAIRIIGIASAHARRRSPGYDVAREHDRFLADHEATSWNAARKGKRGR
;
A
#
# COMPACT_ATOMS: atom_id res chain seq x y z
N MET A 1 15.56 26.92 -51.03
CA MET A 1 14.78 25.85 -50.37
C MET A 1 14.55 26.26 -48.93
N LYS A 2 13.35 26.75 -48.58
CA LYS A 2 12.99 27.13 -47.19
C LYS A 2 12.19 25.97 -46.61
N SER A 3 12.84 25.16 -45.77
CA SER A 3 12.19 24.06 -45.06
C SER A 3 11.40 24.61 -43.87
N SER A 4 10.11 24.87 -44.08
CA SER A 4 9.18 25.19 -42.99
C SER A 4 9.10 24.01 -42.03
N HIS A 5 9.63 24.17 -40.82
CA HIS A 5 9.40 23.23 -39.73
C HIS A 5 7.93 23.35 -39.29
N GLU A 6 7.12 22.41 -39.76
CA GLU A 6 5.74 22.23 -39.32
C GLU A 6 5.75 21.84 -37.84
N ARG A 7 5.45 22.78 -36.94
CA ARG A 7 5.27 22.49 -35.52
C ARG A 7 4.02 21.64 -35.37
N LYS A 8 4.19 20.35 -35.08
CA LYS A 8 3.08 19.44 -34.79
C LYS A 8 2.22 20.02 -33.65
N PRO A 9 0.89 20.11 -33.81
CA PRO A 9 0.02 20.67 -32.78
C PRO A 9 0.09 19.81 -31.52
N ARG A 10 0.24 20.47 -30.37
CA ARG A 10 0.28 19.83 -29.05
C ARG A 10 -1.08 19.16 -28.82
N ARG A 11 -1.15 17.83 -28.91
CA ARG A 11 -2.39 17.07 -28.69
C ARG A 11 -2.82 17.28 -27.24
N VAL A 12 -3.90 18.05 -27.05
CA VAL A 12 -4.56 18.18 -25.75
C VAL A 12 -5.41 16.94 -25.55
N ALA A 13 -5.30 16.31 -24.38
CA ALA A 13 -6.11 15.15 -24.04
C ALA A 13 -7.61 15.51 -24.05
N GLU A 14 -8.46 14.55 -24.41
CA GLU A 14 -9.91 14.75 -24.45
C GLU A 14 -10.46 15.05 -23.04
N PRO A 15 -11.36 16.03 -22.90
CA PRO A 15 -11.91 16.41 -21.59
C PRO A 15 -12.92 15.35 -21.10
N VAL A 16 -12.83 15.01 -19.81
CA VAL A 16 -13.78 14.11 -19.13
C VAL A 16 -14.44 14.88 -17.98
N GLN A 17 -15.77 14.90 -17.95
CA GLN A 17 -16.55 15.51 -16.87
C GLN A 17 -16.99 14.42 -15.88
N VAL A 18 -16.73 14.65 -14.60
CA VAL A 18 -17.09 13.74 -13.50
C VAL A 18 -17.97 14.47 -12.50
N TYR A 19 -19.09 13.85 -12.14
CA TYR A 19 -19.96 14.34 -11.08
C TYR A 19 -19.56 13.69 -9.76
N LEU A 20 -19.28 14.52 -8.76
CA LEU A 20 -18.95 14.09 -7.42
C LEU A 20 -20.03 14.58 -6.46
N ASP A 21 -20.38 13.74 -5.50
CA ASP A 21 -21.18 14.16 -4.38
C ASP A 21 -20.38 15.14 -3.47
N PRO A 22 -21.04 15.83 -2.53
CA PRO A 22 -20.35 16.73 -1.62
C PRO A 22 -19.15 16.11 -0.87
N PRO A 23 -19.25 14.90 -0.26
CA PRO A 23 -18.12 14.33 0.47
C PRO A 23 -16.93 13.99 -0.43
N ASP A 24 -17.15 13.46 -1.63
CA ASP A 24 -16.05 13.15 -2.56
C ASP A 24 -15.40 14.41 -3.11
N ARG A 25 -16.19 15.46 -3.38
CA ARG A 25 -15.65 16.77 -3.75
C ARG A 25 -14.75 17.32 -2.64
N SER A 26 -15.20 17.26 -1.38
CA SER A 26 -14.39 17.73 -0.23
C SER A 26 -13.14 16.88 -0.04
N ARG A 27 -13.19 15.57 -0.33
CA ARG A 27 -12.01 14.70 -0.31
C ARG A 27 -10.99 15.12 -1.38
N LEU A 28 -11.45 15.37 -2.61
CA LEU A 28 -10.58 15.82 -3.71
C LEU A 28 -9.91 17.17 -3.40
N GLU A 29 -10.67 18.12 -2.84
CA GLU A 29 -10.15 19.43 -2.44
C GLU A 29 -9.05 19.31 -1.36
N ARG A 30 -9.28 18.48 -0.35
CA ARG A 30 -8.31 18.23 0.71
C ARG A 30 -7.03 17.59 0.17
N LEU A 31 -7.15 16.59 -0.70
CA LEU A 31 -5.99 15.91 -1.30
C LEU A 31 -5.19 16.87 -2.19
N ALA A 32 -5.87 17.69 -2.99
CA ALA A 32 -5.22 18.71 -3.81
C ALA A 32 -4.41 19.69 -2.94
N ALA A 33 -4.99 20.16 -1.83
CA ALA A 33 -4.30 21.05 -0.89
C ALA A 33 -3.10 20.38 -0.21
N GLN A 34 -3.25 19.15 0.29
CA GLN A 34 -2.19 18.41 0.97
C GLN A 34 -1.01 18.09 0.05
N LEU A 35 -1.28 17.82 -1.23
CA LEU A 35 -0.26 17.46 -2.22
C LEU A 35 0.32 18.67 -2.98
N GLY A 36 -0.21 19.88 -2.74
CA GLY A 36 0.15 21.07 -3.52
C GLY A 36 -0.09 20.89 -5.02
N ALA A 37 -1.14 20.15 -5.39
CA ALA A 37 -1.41 19.72 -6.76
C ALA A 37 -2.79 20.20 -7.25
N THR A 38 -2.99 20.20 -8.57
CA THR A 38 -4.32 20.50 -9.12
C THR A 38 -5.28 19.32 -8.92
N LYS A 39 -6.58 19.58 -8.88
CA LYS A 39 -7.62 18.53 -8.81
C LYS A 39 -7.46 17.52 -9.96
N SER A 40 -7.16 17.99 -11.16
CA SER A 40 -6.96 17.15 -12.34
C SER A 40 -5.72 16.24 -12.20
N ASP A 41 -4.64 16.72 -11.58
CA ASP A 41 -3.46 15.89 -11.32
C ASP A 41 -3.73 14.83 -10.26
N VAL A 42 -4.50 15.18 -9.23
CA VAL A 42 -4.95 14.20 -8.22
C VAL A 42 -5.78 13.11 -8.89
N LEU A 43 -6.78 13.47 -9.71
CA LEU A 43 -7.59 12.48 -10.43
C LEU A 43 -6.75 11.61 -11.37
N ARG A 44 -5.81 12.19 -12.13
CA ARG A 44 -4.92 11.43 -13.02
C ARG A 44 -4.08 10.41 -12.24
N ARG A 45 -3.41 10.84 -11.17
CA ARG A 45 -2.63 9.95 -10.29
C ARG A 45 -3.50 8.87 -9.64
N SER A 46 -4.77 9.19 -9.36
CA SER A 46 -5.70 8.23 -8.76
C SER A 46 -6.06 7.12 -9.74
N LEU A 47 -6.24 7.46 -11.03
CA LEU A 47 -6.46 6.46 -12.10
C LEU A 47 -5.23 5.57 -12.30
N GLU A 48 -4.04 6.17 -12.36
CA GLU A 48 -2.77 5.42 -12.46
C GLU A 48 -2.58 4.46 -11.27
N ALA A 49 -2.89 4.92 -10.05
CA ALA A 49 -2.82 4.08 -8.85
C ALA A 49 -3.85 2.94 -8.86
N LEU A 50 -5.06 3.18 -9.37
CA LEU A 50 -6.08 2.15 -9.50
C LEU A 50 -5.69 1.10 -10.55
N GLU A 51 -5.14 1.52 -11.69
CA GLU A 51 -4.64 0.60 -12.72
C GLU A 51 -3.53 -0.30 -12.16
N GLN A 52 -2.57 0.28 -11.44
CA GLN A 52 -1.49 -0.50 -10.79
C GLN A 52 -2.04 -1.55 -9.81
N GLN A 53 -3.08 -1.22 -9.04
CA GLN A 53 -3.70 -2.16 -8.12
C GLN A 53 -4.39 -3.33 -8.83
N LEU A 54 -4.89 -3.11 -10.05
CA LEU A 54 -5.55 -4.14 -10.86
C LEU A 54 -4.55 -5.01 -11.62
N THR A 55 -3.45 -4.43 -12.12
CA THR A 55 -2.47 -5.14 -12.96
C THR A 55 -1.39 -5.84 -12.14
N ASP A 56 -1.02 -5.30 -10.98
CA ASP A 56 0.02 -5.87 -10.12
C ASP A 56 -0.55 -6.27 -8.74
N PRO A 57 -0.73 -7.58 -8.48
CA PRO A 57 -1.12 -8.09 -7.17
C PRO A 57 -0.18 -7.62 -6.05
N ALA A 58 1.11 -7.38 -6.31
CA ALA A 58 2.05 -6.89 -5.30
C ALA A 58 1.85 -5.39 -4.98
N ALA A 59 1.24 -4.62 -5.88
CA ALA A 59 0.85 -3.22 -5.65
C ALA A 59 -0.47 -3.11 -4.86
N HIS A 60 -1.23 -4.20 -4.72
CA HIS A 60 -2.47 -4.21 -3.96
C HIS A 60 -2.19 -3.95 -2.47
N PRO A 61 -2.79 -2.93 -1.84
CA PRO A 61 -2.47 -2.53 -0.47
C PRO A 61 -2.71 -3.66 0.54
N ALA A 62 -3.75 -4.48 0.35
CA ALA A 62 -4.00 -5.64 1.22
C ALA A 62 -2.89 -6.72 1.09
N ILE A 63 -2.38 -6.97 -0.11
CA ILE A 63 -1.32 -7.96 -0.35
C ILE A 63 0.01 -7.48 0.22
N ARG A 64 0.28 -6.17 0.16
CA ARG A 64 1.46 -5.57 0.81
C ARG A 64 1.45 -5.75 2.32
N ILE A 65 0.29 -5.61 2.97
CA ILE A 65 0.15 -5.84 4.42
C ILE A 65 0.44 -7.30 4.76
N ILE A 66 -0.11 -8.24 3.98
CA ILE A 66 0.18 -9.67 4.13
C ILE A 66 1.67 -9.95 3.89
N GLY A 67 2.28 -9.36 2.86
CA GLY A 67 3.70 -9.52 2.54
C GLY A 67 4.64 -9.02 3.62
N ILE A 68 4.30 -7.91 4.31
CA ILE A 68 5.04 -7.42 5.49
C ILE A 68 4.95 -8.42 6.65
N ALA A 69 3.76 -8.99 6.90
CA ALA A 69 3.59 -10.04 7.90
C ALA A 69 4.36 -11.32 7.53
N SER A 70 4.33 -11.75 6.26
CA SER A 70 5.08 -12.89 5.75
C SER A 70 6.60 -12.67 5.79
N ALA A 71 7.09 -11.44 5.59
CA ALA A 71 8.51 -11.10 5.75
C ALA A 71 8.95 -11.19 7.22
N HIS A 72 8.07 -10.86 8.17
CA HIS A 72 8.33 -11.06 9.60
C HIS A 72 8.29 -12.55 10.00
N ALA A 73 7.35 -13.33 9.45
CA ALA A 73 7.23 -14.76 9.71
C ALA A 73 8.47 -15.55 9.26
N ARG A 74 9.12 -15.15 8.15
CA ARG A 74 10.31 -15.81 7.61
C ARG A 74 11.55 -15.79 8.52
N ARG A 75 11.62 -14.90 9.52
CA ARG A 75 12.79 -14.85 10.41
C ARG A 75 12.80 -15.94 11.50
N ARG A 76 11.67 -16.58 11.80
CA ARG A 76 11.57 -17.66 12.81
C ARG A 76 10.37 -18.59 12.58
N SER A 77 10.09 -18.98 11.34
CA SER A 77 8.99 -19.93 11.14
C SER A 77 9.39 -21.28 11.76
N PRO A 78 8.60 -21.82 12.69
CA PRO A 78 8.75 -23.20 13.11
C PRO A 78 8.67 -24.12 11.89
N GLY A 79 9.33 -25.27 11.92
CA GLY A 79 9.33 -26.25 10.82
C GLY A 79 7.97 -26.94 10.57
N TYR A 80 6.86 -26.33 10.98
CA TYR A 80 5.50 -26.81 10.82
C TYR A 80 4.58 -25.65 10.37
N ASP A 81 3.40 -26.01 9.86
CA ASP A 81 2.41 -25.04 9.40
C ASP A 81 1.76 -24.31 10.59
N VAL A 82 2.23 -23.09 10.86
CA VAL A 82 1.72 -22.24 11.95
C VAL A 82 0.24 -21.89 11.77
N ALA A 83 -0.28 -21.84 10.54
CA ALA A 83 -1.70 -21.55 10.35
C ALA A 83 -2.57 -22.73 10.83
N ARG A 84 -2.10 -23.97 10.62
CA ARG A 84 -2.79 -25.19 11.10
C ARG A 84 -2.54 -25.47 12.58
N GLU A 85 -1.32 -25.25 13.07
CA GLU A 85 -0.91 -25.53 14.45
C GLU A 85 -0.75 -24.25 15.27
N HIS A 86 -1.64 -23.28 15.04
CA HIS A 86 -1.62 -21.96 15.66
C HIS A 86 -1.56 -22.05 17.20
N ASP A 87 -2.37 -22.90 17.80
CA ASP A 87 -2.46 -23.04 19.25
C ASP A 87 -1.17 -23.57 19.86
N ARG A 88 -0.51 -24.51 19.16
CA ARG A 88 0.81 -25.02 19.55
C ARG A 88 1.86 -23.92 19.49
N PHE A 89 1.85 -23.12 18.43
CA PHE A 89 2.78 -22.00 18.28
C PHE A 89 2.62 -20.96 19.40
N LEU A 90 1.37 -20.61 19.76
CA LEU A 90 1.12 -19.70 20.87
C LEU A 90 1.58 -20.27 22.20
N ALA A 91 1.29 -21.55 22.48
CA ALA A 91 1.71 -22.20 23.71
C ALA A 91 3.25 -22.23 23.88
N ASP A 92 3.99 -22.59 22.82
CA ASP A 92 5.46 -22.62 22.84
C ASP A 92 6.06 -21.21 23.01
N HIS A 93 5.44 -20.21 22.38
CA HIS A 93 5.85 -18.81 22.51
C HIS A 93 5.60 -18.27 23.93
N GLU A 94 4.44 -18.55 24.52
CA GLU A 94 4.11 -18.16 25.89
C GLU A 94 5.05 -18.80 26.91
N ALA A 95 5.27 -20.12 26.81
CA ALA A 95 6.19 -20.84 27.67
C ALA A 95 7.62 -20.26 27.62
N THR A 96 8.10 -19.90 26.44
CA THR A 96 9.41 -19.26 26.25
C THR A 96 9.46 -17.88 26.92
N SER A 97 8.40 -17.08 26.79
CA SER A 97 8.31 -15.74 27.38
C SER A 97 8.36 -15.79 28.92
N TRP A 98 7.68 -16.75 29.54
CA TRP A 98 7.68 -16.93 30.99
C TRP A 98 9.04 -17.38 31.51
N ASN A 99 9.73 -18.27 30.79
CA ASN A 99 11.06 -18.72 31.16
C ASN A 99 12.11 -17.60 31.08
N ALA A 100 12.01 -16.72 30.08
CA ALA A 100 12.85 -15.52 30.00
C ALA A 100 12.60 -14.54 31.16
N ALA A 101 11.33 -14.29 31.50
CA ALA A 101 10.95 -13.44 32.62
C ALA A 101 11.45 -14.00 33.98
N ARG A 102 11.41 -15.32 34.16
CA ARG A 102 11.92 -15.98 35.39
C ARG A 102 13.43 -15.91 35.52
N LYS A 103 14.20 -15.97 34.41
CA LYS A 103 15.67 -15.80 34.45
C LYS A 103 16.08 -14.38 34.84
N GLY A 104 15.39 -13.36 34.35
CA GLY A 104 15.66 -11.96 34.72
C GLY A 104 15.42 -11.64 36.21
N LYS A 105 14.57 -12.42 36.89
CA LYS A 105 14.22 -12.21 38.30
C LYS A 105 15.17 -12.86 39.30
N ARG A 106 16.07 -13.76 38.87
CA ARG A 106 17.04 -14.48 39.74
C ARG A 106 18.44 -13.87 39.74
N GLY A 107 18.67 -12.83 38.94
CA GLY A 107 19.96 -12.14 38.82
C GLY A 107 19.98 -10.73 39.42
N ARG A 108 19.08 -10.42 40.36
CA ARG A 108 19.00 -9.13 41.03
C ARG A 108 18.98 -9.31 42.53
#